data_AF-A0A7W1IN29-F1
#
_entry.id   AF-A0A7W1IN29-F1
#
_cell.length_a   1.000
_cell.length_b   1.000
_cell.length_c   1.000
_cell.angle_alpha   90.00
_cell.angle_beta   90.00
_cell.angle_gamma   90.00
#
_symmetry.space_group_name_H-M   'P 1'
#
loop_
_entity.id
_entity.type
_entity.pdbx_description
1 polymer ?
#
loop_
_entity_poly.entity_id
_entity_poly.type
_entity_poly.pdbx_seq_one_letter_code
_entity_poly.pdbx_strand_id
1 'polypeptide(L)'
;MNKQKIKRSILFIFILSLLGWACWIYEICVVHEWHGLTWLSKTLYSPYIGLLFAALSFLIPFLFSGSALKKIVLPMLLLYLVNLFCYLAGKEICLLMYCRFCPWSTAYIITFLSVAFLLFPLMGFSYWLITAKFIRKNKKINILYISLLIFTAIVLSNLTIYINPGFGSQTGWVDVVKMGYPVFWTLFVLGFCGIIISKQKTIA
;
A
#
# COMPACT_ATOMS: atom_id res chain seq x y z
N MET A 1 -16.40 17.88 0.41
CA MET A 1 -16.81 16.93 1.47
C MET A 1 -16.93 17.67 2.80
N ASN A 2 -18.01 17.48 3.58
CA ASN A 2 -18.18 18.16 4.87
C ASN A 2 -17.31 17.54 6.00
N LYS A 3 -17.16 18.24 7.14
CA LYS A 3 -16.31 17.79 8.27
C LYS A 3 -16.69 16.41 8.80
N GLN A 4 -17.98 16.10 8.89
CA GLN A 4 -18.47 14.82 9.41
C GLN A 4 -18.10 13.64 8.51
N LYS A 5 -18.25 13.78 7.19
CA LYS A 5 -17.86 12.75 6.21
C LYS A 5 -16.36 12.48 6.25
N ILE A 6 -15.54 13.53 6.41
CA ILE A 6 -14.08 13.39 6.57
C ILE A 6 -13.74 12.57 7.82
N LYS A 7 -14.34 12.89 8.97
CA LYS A 7 -14.12 12.13 10.21
C LYS A 7 -14.49 10.65 10.04
N ARG A 8 -15.62 10.37 9.39
CA ARG A 8 -16.03 8.99 9.08
C ARG A 8 -15.05 8.28 8.15
N SER A 9 -14.57 8.95 7.10
CA SER A 9 -13.53 8.40 6.22
C SER A 9 -12.27 8.03 7.00
N ILE A 10 -11.75 8.95 7.81
CA ILE A 10 -10.53 8.72 8.61
C ILE A 10 -10.70 7.53 9.54
N LEU A 11 -11.84 7.46 10.24
CA LEU A 11 -12.14 6.35 11.15
C LEU A 11 -12.15 5.00 10.41
N PHE A 12 -12.84 4.93 9.27
CA PHE A 12 -12.89 3.70 8.47
C PHE A 12 -11.52 3.30 7.91
N ILE A 13 -10.74 4.27 7.42
CA ILE A 13 -9.38 4.05 6.94
C ILE A 13 -8.51 3.51 8.07
N PHE A 14 -8.57 4.11 9.25
CA PHE A 14 -7.83 3.65 10.42
C PHE A 14 -8.21 2.23 10.83
N ILE A 15 -9.51 1.89 10.84
CA ILE A 15 -9.99 0.53 11.11
C ILE A 15 -9.45 -0.45 10.07
N LEU A 16 -9.51 -0.13 8.78
CA LEU A 16 -8.96 -1.00 7.73
C LEU A 16 -7.45 -1.18 7.86
N SER A 17 -6.71 -0.11 8.18
CA SER A 17 -5.28 -0.17 8.44
C SER A 17 -4.94 -1.10 9.61
N LEU A 18 -5.69 -1.01 10.71
CA LEU A 18 -5.54 -1.90 11.86
C LEU A 18 -5.89 -3.35 11.51
N LEU A 19 -6.95 -3.59 10.75
CA LEU A 19 -7.34 -4.93 10.32
C LEU A 19 -6.28 -5.54 9.38
N GLY A 20 -5.76 -4.78 8.42
CA GLY A 20 -4.69 -5.24 7.54
C GLY A 20 -3.41 -5.56 8.32
N TRP A 21 -3.04 -4.68 9.25
CA TRP A 21 -1.92 -4.92 10.16
C TRP A 21 -2.13 -6.16 11.04
N ALA A 22 -3.33 -6.33 11.61
CA ALA A 22 -3.67 -7.49 12.42
C ALA A 22 -3.64 -8.79 11.62
N CYS A 23 -4.12 -8.80 10.36
CA CYS A 23 -4.03 -9.97 9.48
C CYS A 23 -2.58 -10.37 9.23
N TRP A 24 -1.70 -9.38 8.99
CA TRP A 24 -0.28 -9.61 8.80
C TRP A 24 0.38 -10.17 10.06
N ILE A 25 0.21 -9.49 11.21
CA ILE A 25 0.78 -9.92 12.48
C ILE A 25 0.25 -11.30 12.89
N TYR A 26 -1.03 -11.57 12.70
CA TYR A 26 -1.61 -12.87 12.97
C TYR A 26 -0.93 -13.97 12.15
N GLU A 27 -0.77 -13.76 10.84
CA GLU A 27 -0.09 -14.74 9.98
C GLU A 27 1.37 -14.97 10.40
N ILE A 28 2.12 -13.90 10.66
CA ILE A 28 3.53 -14.02 11.07
C ILE A 28 3.68 -14.65 12.46
N CYS A 29 2.89 -14.24 13.44
CA CYS A 29 3.03 -14.71 14.82
C CYS A 29 2.42 -16.09 15.05
N VAL A 30 1.24 -16.36 14.46
CA VAL A 30 0.42 -17.54 14.79
C VAL A 30 0.56 -18.64 13.73
N VAL A 31 0.59 -18.30 12.45
CA VAL A 31 0.60 -19.31 11.37
C VAL A 31 2.02 -19.75 11.02
N HIS A 32 2.98 -18.82 11.02
CA HIS A 32 4.36 -19.11 10.60
C HIS A 32 5.38 -19.13 11.73
N GLU A 33 4.93 -18.87 12.96
CA GLU A 33 5.73 -18.78 14.18
C GLU A 33 6.82 -17.70 14.09
N TRP A 34 6.85 -16.80 15.08
CA TRP A 34 7.69 -15.60 15.08
C TRP A 34 9.22 -15.85 15.01
N HIS A 35 9.67 -17.11 15.05
CA HIS A 35 11.08 -17.45 15.16
C HIS A 35 11.88 -17.16 13.89
N GLY A 36 12.79 -16.19 14.00
CA GLY A 36 13.75 -15.85 12.96
C GLY A 36 13.12 -15.29 11.69
N LEU A 37 13.65 -15.73 10.55
CA LEU A 37 13.28 -15.29 9.19
C LEU A 37 12.55 -16.38 8.39
N THR A 38 12.06 -17.43 9.05
CA THR A 38 11.38 -18.58 8.42
C THR A 38 10.17 -18.15 7.59
N TRP A 39 9.47 -17.09 8.01
CA TRP A 39 8.33 -16.52 7.30
C TRP A 39 8.67 -16.02 5.89
N LEU A 40 9.94 -15.65 5.60
CA LEU A 40 10.36 -15.21 4.26
C LEU A 40 10.29 -16.32 3.21
N SER A 41 10.40 -17.60 3.62
CA SER A 41 10.33 -18.74 2.71
C SER A 41 8.93 -19.34 2.60
N LYS A 42 7.96 -18.84 3.37
CA LYS A 42 6.58 -19.32 3.38
C LYS A 42 5.71 -18.54 2.40
N THR A 43 4.66 -19.19 1.91
CA THR A 43 3.62 -18.49 1.16
C THR A 43 2.72 -17.74 2.13
N LEU A 44 2.75 -16.41 2.03
CA LEU A 44 1.94 -15.51 2.84
C LEU A 44 0.62 -15.20 2.13
N TYR A 45 -0.50 -15.31 2.83
CA TYR A 45 -1.85 -15.01 2.36
C TYR A 45 -2.33 -13.62 2.78
N SER A 46 -1.84 -13.08 3.90
CA SER A 46 -2.22 -11.75 4.38
C SER A 46 -1.95 -10.61 3.38
N PRO A 47 -0.94 -10.65 2.47
CA PRO A 47 -0.79 -9.64 1.43
C PRO A 47 -2.04 -9.53 0.55
N TYR A 48 -2.63 -10.64 0.13
CA TYR A 48 -3.79 -10.61 -0.79
C TYR A 48 -5.00 -9.90 -0.16
N ILE A 49 -5.21 -10.06 1.14
CA ILE A 49 -6.25 -9.35 1.88
C ILE A 49 -5.87 -7.87 2.05
N GLY A 50 -4.61 -7.59 2.38
CA GLY A 50 -4.08 -6.22 2.49
C GLY A 50 -4.24 -5.41 1.20
N LEU A 51 -4.00 -6.01 0.03
CA LEU A 51 -4.16 -5.34 -1.26
C LEU A 51 -5.62 -4.96 -1.55
N LEU A 52 -6.58 -5.77 -1.10
CA LEU A 52 -8.01 -5.45 -1.16
C LEU A 52 -8.35 -4.30 -0.22
N PHE A 53 -7.84 -4.32 1.01
CA PHE A 53 -8.00 -3.22 1.95
C PHE A 53 -7.36 -1.93 1.42
N ALA A 54 -6.29 -2.00 0.63
CA ALA A 54 -5.65 -0.83 0.03
C ALA A 54 -6.54 -0.16 -1.02
N ALA A 55 -7.17 -0.96 -1.88
CA ALA A 55 -8.17 -0.46 -2.83
C ALA A 55 -9.38 0.13 -2.09
N LEU A 56 -9.91 -0.56 -1.07
CA LEU A 56 -11.04 -0.08 -0.28
C LEU A 56 -10.73 1.23 0.47
N SER A 57 -9.57 1.30 1.13
CA SER A 57 -9.12 2.47 1.88
C SER A 57 -9.10 3.72 0.98
N PHE A 58 -8.54 3.59 -0.24
CA PHE A 58 -8.54 4.66 -1.22
C PHE A 58 -9.94 5.07 -1.70
N LEU A 59 -10.87 4.12 -1.83
CA LEU A 59 -12.19 4.34 -2.41
C LEU A 59 -13.27 4.81 -1.41
N ILE A 60 -13.14 4.47 -0.13
CA ILE A 60 -14.08 4.85 0.95
C ILE A 60 -14.42 6.36 0.98
N PRO A 61 -13.45 7.28 0.83
CA PRO A 61 -13.74 8.71 0.79
C PRO A 61 -14.69 9.12 -0.33
N PHE A 62 -14.66 8.41 -1.46
CA PHE A 62 -15.57 8.67 -2.59
C PHE A 62 -16.99 8.15 -2.30
N LEU A 63 -17.12 6.99 -1.64
CA LEU A 63 -18.43 6.49 -1.16
C LEU A 63 -19.09 7.52 -0.23
N PHE A 64 -18.36 7.99 0.79
CA PHE A 64 -18.90 8.98 1.72
C PHE A 64 -19.13 10.36 1.08
N SER A 65 -18.42 10.69 0.00
CA SER A 65 -18.67 11.89 -0.79
C SER A 65 -19.94 11.82 -1.62
N GLY A 66 -20.57 10.65 -1.77
CA GLY A 66 -21.85 10.46 -2.47
C GLY A 66 -21.74 9.73 -3.80
N SER A 67 -20.57 9.17 -4.15
CA SER A 67 -20.45 8.30 -5.32
C SER A 67 -21.30 7.03 -5.11
N ALA A 68 -22.12 6.69 -6.10
CA ALA A 68 -22.92 5.47 -6.07
C ALA A 68 -22.04 4.22 -5.97
N LEU A 69 -22.45 3.25 -5.16
CA LEU A 69 -21.70 2.00 -4.93
C LEU A 69 -21.33 1.30 -6.25
N LYS A 70 -22.26 1.25 -7.22
CA LYS A 70 -22.03 0.67 -8.55
C LYS A 70 -20.87 1.30 -9.31
N LYS A 71 -20.58 2.59 -9.09
CA LYS A 71 -19.46 3.31 -9.71
C LYS A 71 -18.11 2.98 -9.06
N ILE A 72 -18.11 2.25 -7.94
CA ILE A 72 -16.92 1.96 -7.13
C ILE A 72 -16.50 0.49 -7.22
N VAL A 73 -17.43 -0.42 -7.53
CA VAL A 73 -17.14 -1.87 -7.68
C VAL A 73 -16.06 -2.13 -8.73
N LEU A 74 -16.23 -1.61 -9.96
CA LEU A 74 -15.25 -1.81 -11.02
C LEU A 74 -13.89 -1.16 -10.70
N PRO A 75 -13.82 0.11 -10.24
CA PRO A 75 -12.57 0.69 -9.76
C PRO A 75 -11.89 -0.11 -8.65
N MET A 76 -12.65 -0.67 -7.71
CA MET A 76 -12.11 -1.50 -6.63
C MET A 76 -11.41 -2.73 -7.18
N LEU A 77 -12.05 -3.44 -8.11
CA LEU A 77 -11.46 -4.59 -8.78
C LEU A 77 -10.19 -4.21 -9.55
N LEU A 78 -10.24 -3.12 -10.32
CA LEU A 78 -9.08 -2.67 -11.10
C LEU A 78 -7.91 -2.25 -10.21
N LEU A 79 -8.16 -1.49 -9.13
CA LEU A 79 -7.12 -1.12 -8.16
C LEU A 79 -6.56 -2.35 -7.44
N TYR A 80 -7.41 -3.32 -7.09
CA TYR A 80 -6.96 -4.58 -6.53
C TYR A 80 -6.01 -5.34 -7.47
N LEU A 81 -6.37 -5.44 -8.75
CA LEU A 81 -5.53 -6.10 -9.76
C LEU A 81 -4.20 -5.36 -9.98
N VAL A 82 -4.22 -4.02 -9.98
CA VAL A 82 -2.99 -3.20 -10.05
C VAL A 82 -2.10 -3.47 -8.83
N ASN A 83 -2.69 -3.46 -7.63
CA ASN A 83 -1.97 -3.74 -6.39
C ASN A 83 -1.36 -5.15 -6.40
N LEU A 84 -2.13 -6.14 -6.86
CA LEU A 84 -1.70 -7.51 -7.01
C LEU A 84 -0.55 -7.64 -8.01
N PHE A 85 -0.65 -7.00 -9.18
CA PHE A 85 0.43 -6.97 -10.15
C PHE A 85 1.70 -6.35 -9.56
N CYS A 86 1.60 -5.19 -8.91
CA CYS A 86 2.75 -4.53 -8.27
C CYS A 86 3.36 -5.40 -7.15
N TYR A 87 2.53 -6.08 -6.35
CA TYR A 87 3.00 -6.99 -5.31
C TYR A 87 3.73 -8.20 -5.90
N LEU A 88 3.14 -8.87 -6.89
CA LEU A 88 3.76 -10.04 -7.53
C LEU A 88 5.06 -9.66 -8.24
N ALA A 89 5.05 -8.57 -9.02
CA ALA A 89 6.26 -8.06 -9.65
C ALA A 89 7.33 -7.71 -8.61
N GLY A 90 6.97 -6.97 -7.56
CA GLY A 90 7.89 -6.62 -6.48
C GLY A 90 8.45 -7.86 -5.75
N LYS A 91 7.61 -8.87 -5.50
CA LYS A 91 8.01 -10.13 -4.88
C LYS A 91 9.02 -10.89 -5.73
N GLU A 92 8.74 -11.07 -7.02
CA GLU A 92 9.66 -11.76 -7.94
C GLU A 92 10.99 -11.02 -8.05
N ILE A 93 10.97 -9.70 -8.15
CA ILE A 93 12.19 -8.88 -8.17
C ILE A 93 12.99 -9.09 -6.88
N CYS A 94 12.34 -9.06 -5.70
CA CYS A 94 13.01 -9.31 -4.41
C CYS A 94 13.54 -10.75 -4.27
N LEU A 95 12.84 -11.76 -4.81
CA LEU A 95 13.29 -13.14 -4.80
C LEU A 95 14.53 -13.35 -5.67
N LEU A 96 14.54 -12.74 -6.87
CA LEU A 96 15.72 -12.70 -7.72
C LEU A 96 16.93 -12.12 -6.96
N MET A 97 16.73 -11.11 -6.11
CA MET A 97 17.77 -10.56 -5.20
C MET A 97 18.30 -11.53 -4.17
N TYR A 98 17.44 -12.37 -3.61
CA TYR A 98 17.81 -13.28 -2.53
C TYR A 98 18.60 -14.51 -3.02
N CYS A 99 18.65 -14.76 -4.33
CA CYS A 99 19.50 -15.78 -4.93
C CYS A 99 20.99 -15.48 -4.68
N ARG A 100 21.52 -16.02 -3.57
CA ARG A 100 22.90 -15.93 -3.05
C ARG A 100 24.02 -16.28 -4.05
N PHE A 101 23.70 -16.78 -5.24
CA PHE A 101 24.66 -17.27 -6.23
C PHE A 101 24.89 -16.33 -7.42
N CYS A 102 24.20 -15.19 -7.51
CA CYS A 102 24.54 -14.17 -8.50
C CYS A 102 25.53 -13.18 -7.86
N PRO A 103 26.78 -13.04 -8.35
CA PRO A 103 27.57 -11.86 -8.04
C PRO A 103 26.89 -10.66 -8.70
N TRP A 104 26.20 -9.85 -7.90
CA TRP A 104 25.50 -8.66 -8.39
C TRP A 104 26.54 -7.64 -8.84
N SER A 105 26.77 -7.53 -10.15
CA SER A 105 27.50 -6.38 -10.68
C SER A 105 26.73 -5.11 -10.34
N THR A 106 27.42 -3.98 -10.19
CA THR A 106 26.80 -2.67 -9.89
C THR A 106 25.67 -2.33 -10.86
N ALA A 107 25.74 -2.82 -12.11
CA ALA A 107 24.69 -2.67 -13.11
C ALA A 107 23.37 -3.36 -12.70
N TYR A 108 23.40 -4.57 -12.13
CA TYR A 108 22.19 -5.26 -11.66
C TYR A 108 21.52 -4.53 -10.49
N ILE A 109 22.30 -3.96 -9.57
CA ILE A 109 21.76 -3.16 -8.46
C ILE A 109 21.09 -1.88 -8.98
N ILE A 110 21.69 -1.21 -9.97
CA ILE A 110 21.14 0.00 -10.59
C ILE A 110 19.85 -0.32 -11.37
N THR A 111 19.84 -1.39 -12.18
CA THR A 111 18.63 -1.83 -12.90
C THR A 111 17.53 -2.21 -11.90
N PHE A 112 17.87 -2.88 -10.80
CA PHE A 112 16.91 -3.21 -9.74
C PHE A 112 16.29 -1.96 -9.10
N LEU A 113 17.12 -1.02 -8.62
CA LEU A 113 16.63 0.23 -8.04
C LEU A 113 15.75 0.97 -9.04
N SER A 114 16.11 0.95 -10.32
CA SER A 114 15.33 1.58 -11.39
C SER A 114 13.96 0.91 -11.58
N VAL A 115 13.89 -0.42 -11.58
CA VAL A 115 12.62 -1.16 -11.74
C VAL A 115 11.74 -1.02 -10.50
N ALA A 116 12.31 -1.16 -9.29
CA ALA A 116 11.59 -0.96 -8.04
C ALA A 116 11.06 0.48 -7.93
N PHE A 117 11.86 1.46 -8.35
CA PHE A 117 11.45 2.86 -8.38
C PHE A 117 10.39 3.13 -9.44
N LEU A 118 10.36 2.37 -10.55
CA LEU A 118 9.36 2.50 -11.62
C LEU A 118 7.99 1.92 -11.25
N LEU A 119 7.93 0.96 -10.32
CA LEU A 119 6.66 0.43 -9.81
C LEU A 119 5.82 1.50 -9.07
N PHE A 120 6.44 2.45 -8.37
CA PHE A 120 5.71 3.51 -7.66
C PHE A 120 5.00 4.50 -8.61
N PRO A 121 5.65 5.09 -9.64
CA PRO A 121 5.00 5.85 -10.70
C PRO A 121 3.93 5.06 -11.44
N LEU A 122 4.16 3.77 -11.73
CA LEU A 122 3.17 2.93 -12.41
C LEU A 122 1.90 2.76 -11.55
N MET A 123 2.07 2.51 -10.25
CA MET A 123 0.96 2.42 -9.31
C MET A 123 0.25 3.78 -9.20
N GLY A 124 0.97 4.88 -9.01
CA GLY A 124 0.40 6.22 -8.96
C GLY A 124 -0.37 6.60 -10.23
N PHE A 125 0.17 6.24 -11.41
CA PHE A 125 -0.48 6.44 -12.70
C PHE A 125 -1.77 5.64 -12.83
N SER A 126 -1.75 4.38 -12.41
CA SER A 126 -2.91 3.50 -12.45
C SER A 126 -4.03 4.01 -11.54
N TYR A 127 -3.68 4.43 -10.32
CA TYR A 127 -4.63 5.05 -9.39
C TYR A 127 -5.23 6.34 -9.96
N TRP A 128 -4.40 7.19 -10.56
CA TRP A 128 -4.86 8.40 -11.24
C TRP A 128 -5.82 8.07 -12.40
N LEU A 129 -5.42 7.16 -13.29
CA LEU A 129 -6.17 6.79 -14.49
C LEU A 129 -7.53 6.19 -14.14
N ILE A 130 -7.56 5.23 -13.21
CA ILE A 130 -8.80 4.58 -12.77
C ILE A 130 -9.73 5.61 -12.12
N THR A 131 -9.19 6.48 -11.27
CA THR A 131 -9.97 7.55 -10.64
C THR A 131 -10.53 8.50 -11.69
N ALA A 132 -9.70 8.96 -12.62
CA ALA A 132 -10.07 9.91 -13.67
C ALA A 132 -11.16 9.35 -14.61
N LYS A 133 -11.07 8.07 -14.96
CA LYS A 133 -11.96 7.41 -15.93
C LYS A 133 -13.30 6.98 -15.33
N PHE A 134 -13.30 6.44 -14.11
CA PHE A 134 -14.47 5.76 -13.57
C PHE A 134 -15.13 6.45 -12.38
N ILE A 135 -14.38 7.27 -11.62
CA ILE A 135 -14.87 7.88 -10.40
C ILE A 135 -15.16 9.36 -10.62
N ARG A 136 -14.14 10.11 -11.04
CA ARG A 136 -14.20 11.57 -11.15
C ARG A 136 -13.11 12.13 -12.04
N LYS A 137 -13.49 12.89 -13.07
CA LYS A 137 -12.56 13.63 -13.91
C LYS A 137 -11.92 14.78 -13.11
N ASN A 138 -10.60 14.76 -12.97
CA ASN A 138 -9.88 15.76 -12.18
C ASN A 138 -8.50 16.07 -12.78
N LYS A 139 -8.30 17.32 -13.22
CA LYS A 139 -7.03 17.77 -13.83
C LYS A 139 -5.92 18.03 -12.81
N LYS A 140 -6.24 18.13 -11.51
CA LYS A 140 -5.27 18.53 -10.46
C LYS A 140 -4.61 17.35 -9.75
N ILE A 141 -5.04 16.12 -10.00
CA ILE A 141 -4.39 14.95 -9.43
C ILE A 141 -3.12 14.70 -10.24
N ASN A 142 -1.97 14.99 -9.62
CA ASN A 142 -0.67 14.69 -10.21
C ASN A 142 -0.29 13.25 -9.87
N ILE A 143 0.10 12.47 -10.88
CA ILE A 143 0.65 11.11 -10.71
C ILE A 143 1.78 11.13 -9.67
N LEU A 144 2.66 12.13 -9.76
CA LEU A 144 3.77 12.35 -8.84
C LEU A 144 3.30 12.43 -7.38
N TYR A 145 2.15 13.05 -7.14
CA TYR A 145 1.59 13.22 -5.79
C TYR A 145 1.18 11.89 -5.17
N ILE A 146 0.50 11.03 -5.95
CA ILE A 146 0.09 9.70 -5.48
C ILE A 146 1.33 8.82 -5.23
N SER A 147 2.31 8.86 -6.15
CA SER A 147 3.55 8.10 -6.02
C SER A 147 4.37 8.51 -4.80
N LEU A 148 4.53 9.81 -4.56
CA LEU A 148 5.24 10.33 -3.39
C LEU A 148 4.53 9.95 -2.09
N LEU A 149 3.20 10.01 -2.05
CA LEU A 149 2.44 9.55 -0.89
C LEU A 149 2.64 8.04 -0.63
N ILE A 150 2.66 7.20 -1.66
CA ILE A 150 2.94 5.77 -1.43
C ILE A 150 4.36 5.59 -0.89
N PHE A 151 5.33 6.37 -1.37
CA PHE A 151 6.70 6.34 -0.87
C PHE A 151 6.80 6.76 0.62
N THR A 152 5.97 7.71 1.08
CA THR A 152 6.00 8.10 2.50
C THR A 152 5.59 6.97 3.44
N ALA A 153 4.84 5.96 2.97
CA ALA A 153 4.54 4.79 3.77
C ALA A 153 5.81 4.04 4.21
N ILE A 154 6.85 3.99 3.37
CA ILE A 154 8.16 3.39 3.70
C ILE A 154 8.84 4.20 4.81
N VAL A 155 8.88 5.53 4.64
CA VAL A 155 9.49 6.44 5.63
C VAL A 155 8.79 6.34 6.98
N LEU A 156 7.46 6.36 6.99
CA LEU A 156 6.65 6.24 8.20
C LEU A 156 6.82 4.87 8.87
N SER A 157 6.95 3.81 8.09
CA SER A 157 7.19 2.46 8.63
C SER A 157 8.55 2.36 9.32
N ASN A 158 9.59 2.93 8.71
CA ASN A 158 10.92 3.01 9.35
C ASN A 158 10.88 3.90 10.60
N LEU A 159 10.23 5.05 10.55
CA LEU A 159 10.04 5.89 11.74
C LEU A 159 9.33 5.13 12.88
N THR A 160 8.35 4.31 12.53
CA THR A 160 7.56 3.54 13.51
C THR A 160 8.41 2.50 14.23
N ILE A 161 9.30 1.76 13.54
CA ILE A 161 10.15 0.76 14.21
C ILE A 161 11.16 1.42 15.17
N TYR A 162 11.60 2.65 14.89
CA TYR A 162 12.48 3.37 15.82
C TYR A 162 11.77 3.78 17.11
N ILE A 163 10.47 4.06 17.05
CA ILE A 163 9.66 4.48 18.21
C ILE A 163 9.11 3.26 18.95
N ASN A 164 8.67 2.24 18.21
CA ASN A 164 8.10 1.01 18.73
C ASN A 164 8.86 -0.18 18.14
N PRO A 165 10.10 -0.44 18.59
CA PRO A 165 10.81 -1.64 18.19
C PRO A 165 10.09 -2.82 18.80
N GLY A 166 9.61 -3.78 18.00
CA GLY A 166 8.99 -4.95 18.60
C GLY A 166 10.02 -5.94 19.16
N PHE A 167 9.64 -7.22 19.28
CA PHE A 167 10.24 -8.22 20.17
C PHE A 167 11.75 -8.56 20.01
N GLY A 168 12.51 -7.88 19.15
CA GLY A 168 13.93 -8.17 18.87
C GLY A 168 14.90 -6.99 19.03
N SER A 169 14.47 -5.79 19.44
CA SER A 169 15.28 -4.54 19.48
C SER A 169 15.93 -4.10 18.15
N GLN A 170 15.83 -4.90 17.09
CA GLN A 170 16.32 -4.58 15.76
C GLN A 170 15.36 -3.63 15.03
N THR A 171 15.95 -2.69 14.29
CA THR A 171 15.24 -1.65 13.53
C THR A 171 15.47 -1.78 12.03
N GLY A 172 15.97 -2.93 11.56
CA GLY A 172 16.22 -3.18 10.15
C GLY A 172 14.91 -3.23 9.36
N TRP A 173 15.00 -2.97 8.05
CA TRP A 173 13.82 -3.01 7.17
C TRP A 173 13.09 -4.37 7.22
N VAL A 174 13.81 -5.47 7.39
CA VAL A 174 13.21 -6.80 7.53
C VAL A 174 12.33 -6.87 8.79
N ASP A 175 12.76 -6.25 9.90
CA ASP A 175 11.97 -6.15 11.12
C ASP A 175 10.77 -5.22 10.94
N VAL A 176 10.93 -4.11 10.22
CA VAL A 176 9.83 -3.20 9.86
C VAL A 176 8.73 -3.96 9.11
N VAL A 177 9.12 -4.76 8.11
CA VAL A 177 8.18 -5.59 7.33
C VAL A 177 7.60 -6.69 8.19
N LYS A 178 8.40 -7.37 9.01
CA LYS A 178 7.93 -8.41 9.93
C LYS A 178 6.86 -7.89 10.89
N MET A 179 7.03 -6.66 11.41
CA MET A 179 6.04 -5.96 12.22
C MET A 179 4.81 -5.51 11.44
N GLY A 180 4.76 -5.64 10.11
CA GLY A 180 3.60 -5.27 9.31
C GLY A 180 3.36 -3.77 9.19
N TYR A 181 4.29 -2.91 9.63
CA TYR A 181 4.12 -1.45 9.55
C TYR A 181 3.89 -0.94 8.13
N PRO A 182 4.56 -1.50 7.08
CA PRO A 182 4.27 -1.10 5.70
C PRO A 182 2.82 -1.35 5.30
N VAL A 183 2.19 -2.43 5.79
CA VAL A 183 0.78 -2.71 5.53
C VAL A 183 -0.08 -1.61 6.13
N PHE A 184 0.10 -1.31 7.43
CA PHE A 184 -0.65 -0.26 8.12
C PHE A 184 -0.55 1.10 7.40
N TRP A 185 0.69 1.56 7.14
CA TRP A 185 0.92 2.89 6.59
C TRP A 185 0.52 3.00 5.13
N THR A 186 0.71 1.96 4.32
CA THR A 186 0.25 1.96 2.92
C THR A 186 -1.27 2.13 2.86
N LEU A 187 -2.00 1.35 3.67
CA LEU A 187 -3.45 1.46 3.79
C LEU A 187 -3.87 2.86 4.24
N PHE A 188 -3.20 3.41 5.25
CA PHE A 188 -3.57 4.70 5.83
C PHE A 188 -3.32 5.86 4.86
N VAL A 189 -2.14 5.87 4.23
CA VAL A 189 -1.74 6.94 3.31
C VAL A 189 -2.55 6.91 2.01
N LEU A 190 -2.84 5.73 1.46
CA LEU A 190 -3.75 5.61 0.31
C LEU A 190 -5.15 6.11 0.64
N GLY A 191 -5.68 5.79 1.82
CA GLY A 191 -6.95 6.33 2.28
C GLY A 191 -6.94 7.85 2.41
N PHE A 192 -5.86 8.40 2.96
CA PHE A 192 -5.68 9.85 3.06
C PHE A 192 -5.60 10.51 1.68
N CYS A 193 -4.93 9.87 0.71
CA CYS A 193 -4.93 10.29 -0.69
C CYS A 193 -6.36 10.38 -1.25
N GLY A 194 -7.18 9.34 -1.03
CA GLY A 194 -8.60 9.34 -1.40
C GLY A 194 -9.40 10.49 -0.76
N ILE A 195 -9.13 10.83 0.50
CA ILE A 195 -9.76 11.98 1.17
C ILE A 195 -9.39 13.28 0.46
N ILE A 196 -8.11 13.48 0.17
CA ILE A 196 -7.63 14.71 -0.49
C ILE A 196 -8.26 14.85 -1.87
N ILE A 197 -8.29 13.77 -2.64
CA ILE A 197 -8.86 13.77 -3.99
C ILE A 197 -10.37 13.99 -3.96
N SER A 198 -11.11 13.29 -3.08
CA SER A 198 -12.56 13.41 -2.97
C SER A 198 -13.02 14.81 -2.53
N LYS A 199 -12.19 15.55 -1.79
CA LYS A 199 -12.44 16.95 -1.41
C LYS A 199 -12.37 17.94 -2.58
N GLN A 200 -11.60 17.65 -3.62
CA GLN A 200 -11.41 18.58 -4.74
C GLN A 200 -12.72 18.77 -5.51
N LYS A 201 -12.92 19.94 -6.14
CA LYS A 201 -14.12 20.20 -6.96
C LYS A 201 -14.02 19.43 -8.29
N THR A 202 -15.13 18.84 -8.74
CA THR A 202 -15.20 18.26 -10.09
C THR A 202 -15.21 19.41 -11.08
N ILE A 203 -14.47 19.26 -12.18
CA ILE A 203 -14.72 20.09 -13.34
C ILE A 203 -15.97 19.51 -14.01
N ALA A 204 -16.97 20.35 -14.25
CA ALA A 204 -18.18 19.98 -14.98
C ALA A 204 -17.83 19.60 -16.43
#